data_AF-A0A7G8ELA0-F1
#
_entry.id   AF-A0A7G8ELA0-F1
#
_cell.length_a   1.000
_cell.length_b   1.000
_cell.length_c   1.000
_cell.angle_alpha   90.00
_cell.angle_beta   90.00
_cell.angle_gamma   90.00
#
_symmetry.space_group_name_H-M   'P 1'
#
loop_
_entity.id
_entity.type
_entity.pdbx_description
1 polymer ?
#
loop_
_entity_poly.entity_id
_entity_poly.type
_entity_poly.pdbx_seq_one_letter_code
_entity_poly.pdbx_strand_id
1 'polypeptide(L)'
;MLIRAAALVFLAFGALVSELPAEANMMDFMIRKYCLAAVNDEVKASGKPAPAGMADYTCDCVVQQMKSGSSQEQAKTTCKARTAKKYNL
;
A
#
# COMPACT_ATOMS: atom_id res chain seq x y z
N MET A 1 35.58 -48.83 29.51
CA MET A 1 34.87 -49.49 28.39
C MET A 1 33.39 -49.20 28.60
N LEU A 2 32.83 -48.11 28.10
CA LEU A 2 32.21 -48.02 26.77
C LEU A 2 31.93 -46.53 26.49
N ILE A 3 32.82 -45.85 25.77
CA ILE A 3 32.53 -44.57 25.13
C ILE A 3 32.14 -44.93 23.70
N ARG A 4 30.84 -45.02 23.38
CA ARG A 4 30.34 -44.88 22.00
C ARG A 4 28.87 -44.43 21.99
N ALA A 5 28.66 -43.33 21.27
CA ALA A 5 27.42 -42.92 20.60
C ALA A 5 26.24 -42.44 21.46
N ALA A 6 26.04 -41.13 21.49
CA ALA A 6 24.81 -40.53 20.99
C ALA A 6 25.00 -39.00 20.95
N ALA A 7 25.36 -38.52 19.76
CA ALA A 7 25.33 -37.11 19.43
C ALA A 7 23.86 -36.64 19.45
N LEU A 8 23.53 -35.67 20.31
CA LEU A 8 22.39 -34.77 20.14
C LEU A 8 22.79 -33.40 20.70
N VAL A 9 23.66 -32.71 19.97
CA VAL A 9 23.83 -31.27 20.12
C VAL A 9 23.13 -30.64 18.92
N PHE A 10 21.91 -30.16 19.10
CA PHE A 10 21.35 -29.14 18.21
C PHE A 10 20.91 -27.94 19.05
N LEU A 11 21.67 -26.88 18.82
CA LEU A 11 21.68 -25.57 19.44
C LEU A 11 20.32 -24.90 19.34
N ALA A 12 19.82 -24.42 20.47
CA ALA A 12 18.77 -23.42 20.51
C ALA A 12 19.30 -22.12 19.89
N PHE A 13 18.89 -21.81 18.66
CA PHE A 13 19.05 -20.49 18.05
C PHE A 13 17.68 -19.86 17.88
N GLY A 14 17.32 -19.01 18.84
CA GLY A 14 16.16 -18.14 18.71
C GLY A 14 16.36 -17.19 17.54
N ALA A 15 15.57 -17.38 16.48
CA ALA A 15 15.45 -16.40 15.42
C ALA A 15 14.63 -15.21 15.97
N LEU A 16 15.32 -14.18 16.42
CA LEU A 16 14.77 -12.82 16.55
C LEU A 16 14.43 -12.34 15.14
N VAL A 17 13.19 -12.56 14.71
CA VAL A 17 12.65 -11.90 13.52
C VAL A 17 12.58 -10.41 13.82
N SER A 18 13.57 -9.66 13.32
CA SER A 18 13.50 -8.21 13.33
C SER A 18 12.47 -7.82 12.27
N GLU A 19 11.29 -7.38 12.68
CA GLU A 19 10.34 -6.70 11.80
C GLU A 19 10.99 -5.38 11.39
N LEU A 20 11.79 -5.39 10.31
CA LEU A 20 12.22 -4.13 9.70
C LEU A 20 10.94 -3.37 9.30
N PRO A 21 10.81 -2.10 9.68
CA PRO A 21 9.66 -1.30 9.28
C PRO A 21 9.59 -1.32 7.76
N ALA A 22 8.42 -1.68 7.22
CA ALA A 22 8.20 -1.73 5.78
C ALA A 22 8.59 -0.38 5.16
N GLU A 23 9.74 -0.38 4.50
CA GLU A 23 10.26 0.77 3.77
C GLU A 23 9.16 1.17 2.78
N ALA A 24 8.75 2.44 2.79
CA ALA A 24 7.75 2.91 1.84
C ALA A 24 8.25 2.55 0.43
N ASN A 25 7.57 1.58 -0.20
CA ASN A 25 8.08 0.97 -1.43
C ASN A 25 8.18 2.07 -2.50
N MET A 26 9.32 2.19 -3.21
CA MET A 26 9.50 3.22 -4.26
C MET A 26 8.38 3.19 -5.31
N MET A 27 7.81 2.00 -5.56
CA MET A 27 6.64 1.82 -6.41
C MET A 27 5.38 2.48 -5.84
N ASP A 28 5.10 2.33 -4.54
CA ASP A 28 3.95 2.96 -3.87
C ASP A 28 4.06 4.49 -3.96
N PHE A 29 5.26 5.03 -3.73
CA PHE A 29 5.53 6.46 -3.87
C PHE A 29 5.23 6.95 -5.29
N MET A 30 5.69 6.23 -6.31
CA MET A 30 5.45 6.59 -7.71
C MET A 30 3.96 6.53 -8.08
N ILE A 31 3.26 5.46 -7.70
CA ILE A 31 1.81 5.32 -7.91
C ILE A 31 1.08 6.51 -7.28
N ARG A 32 1.40 6.83 -6.03
CA ARG A 32 0.78 7.94 -5.30
C ARG A 32 1.05 9.28 -5.99
N LYS A 33 2.30 9.54 -6.38
CA LYS A 33 2.69 10.78 -7.07
C LYS A 33 1.90 11.00 -8.36
N TYR A 34 1.81 9.99 -9.22
CA TYR A 34 1.07 10.09 -10.47
C TYR A 34 -0.44 10.17 -10.27
N CYS A 35 -0.97 9.43 -9.28
CA CYS A 35 -2.38 9.55 -8.93
C CYS A 35 -2.73 10.97 -8.49
N LEU A 36 -1.93 11.59 -7.62
CA LEU A 36 -2.18 12.95 -7.14
C LEU A 36 -2.16 13.96 -8.28
N ALA A 37 -1.22 13.84 -9.21
CA ALA A 37 -1.18 14.68 -10.40
C ALA A 37 -2.50 14.55 -11.21
N ALA A 38 -2.93 13.32 -11.48
CA ALA A 38 -4.16 13.07 -12.23
C ALA A 38 -5.42 13.61 -11.52
N VAL A 39 -5.57 13.37 -10.21
CA VAL A 39 -6.72 13.88 -9.45
C VAL A 39 -6.71 15.40 -9.41
N ASN A 40 -5.54 16.03 -9.21
CA ASN A 40 -5.44 17.48 -9.22
C ASN A 40 -5.81 18.09 -10.57
N ASP A 41 -5.46 17.43 -11.68
CA ASP A 41 -5.83 17.87 -13.01
C ASP A 41 -7.34 17.71 -13.27
N GLU A 42 -7.95 16.60 -12.83
CA GLU A 42 -9.41 16.43 -12.87
C GLU A 42 -10.15 17.50 -12.03
N VAL A 43 -9.65 17.79 -10.84
CA VAL A 43 -10.22 18.82 -9.96
C VAL A 43 -10.14 20.20 -10.61
N LYS A 44 -8.98 20.57 -11.18
CA LYS A 44 -8.83 21.83 -11.92
C LYS A 44 -9.80 21.90 -13.10
N ALA A 45 -9.92 20.83 -13.88
CA ALA A 45 -10.83 20.76 -15.02
C ALA A 45 -12.30 20.89 -14.63
N SER A 46 -12.67 20.44 -13.41
CA SER A 46 -14.04 20.54 -12.91
C SER A 46 -14.49 21.97 -12.60
N GLY A 47 -13.54 22.91 -12.40
CA GLY A 47 -13.82 24.26 -11.93
C GLY A 47 -14.42 24.34 -10.52
N LYS A 48 -14.50 23.22 -9.80
CA LYS A 48 -15.05 23.12 -8.43
C LYS A 48 -13.91 22.88 -7.44
N PRO A 49 -13.97 23.49 -6.24
CA PRO A 49 -13.00 23.18 -5.20
C PRO A 49 -13.17 21.73 -4.73
N ALA A 50 -12.06 21.00 -4.61
CA ALA A 50 -12.07 19.68 -4.00
C ALA A 50 -12.21 19.78 -2.47
N PRO A 51 -12.97 18.88 -1.83
CA PRO A 51 -12.96 18.74 -0.38
C PRO A 51 -11.57 18.42 0.16
N ALA A 52 -11.27 18.87 1.38
CA ALA A 52 -9.99 18.60 2.03
C ALA A 52 -9.72 17.08 2.14
N GLY A 53 -8.50 16.67 1.78
CA GLY A 53 -8.05 15.27 1.81
C GLY A 53 -8.62 14.36 0.71
N MET A 54 -9.45 14.86 -0.21
CA MET A 54 -10.05 14.04 -1.27
C MET A 54 -9.00 13.34 -2.14
N ALA A 55 -7.98 14.09 -2.58
CA ALA A 55 -6.92 13.56 -3.42
C ALA A 55 -6.08 12.51 -2.69
N ASP A 56 -5.68 12.79 -1.44
CA ASP A 56 -4.93 11.85 -0.61
C ASP A 56 -5.71 10.56 -0.38
N TYR A 57 -6.98 10.66 0.05
CA TYR A 57 -7.83 9.48 0.26
C TYR A 57 -7.98 8.63 -1.00
N THR A 58 -8.18 9.28 -2.15
CA THR A 58 -8.33 8.59 -3.43
C THR A 58 -7.04 7.87 -3.81
N CYS A 59 -5.89 8.52 -3.66
CA CYS A 59 -4.61 7.97 -4.07
C CYS A 59 -4.07 6.91 -3.12
N ASP A 60 -4.31 7.04 -1.82
CA ASP A 60 -4.02 5.99 -0.86
C ASP A 60 -4.87 4.74 -1.14
N CYS A 61 -6.14 4.92 -1.54
CA CYS A 61 -6.96 3.81 -2.01
C CYS A 61 -6.35 3.13 -3.25
N VAL A 62 -5.89 3.90 -4.25
CA VAL A 62 -5.31 3.34 -5.48
C VAL A 62 -4.06 2.53 -5.18
N VAL A 63 -3.15 3.06 -4.34
CA VAL A 63 -1.97 2.33 -3.87
C VAL A 63 -2.38 1.00 -3.24
N GLN A 64 -3.36 1.02 -2.33
CA GLN A 64 -3.81 -0.19 -1.64
C GLN A 64 -4.46 -1.22 -2.58
N GLN A 65 -5.24 -0.78 -3.57
CA GLN A 65 -5.81 -1.68 -4.58
C GLN A 65 -4.74 -2.32 -5.45
N MET A 66 -3.77 -1.54 -5.93
CA MET A 66 -2.67 -2.07 -6.76
C MET A 66 -1.77 -3.03 -5.97
N LYS A 67 -1.49 -2.75 -4.70
CA LYS A 67 -0.78 -3.68 -3.79
C LYS A 67 -1.55 -4.97 -3.56
N SER A 68 -2.87 -4.91 -3.60
CA SER A 68 -3.75 -6.09 -3.46
C SER A 68 -3.92 -6.87 -4.78
N GLY A 69 -3.18 -6.51 -5.84
CA GLY A 69 -3.22 -7.18 -7.13
C GLY A 69 -4.33 -6.72 -8.07
N SER A 70 -5.07 -5.67 -7.73
CA SER A 70 -6.07 -5.11 -8.66
C SER A 70 -5.39 -4.46 -9.87
N SER A 71 -6.02 -4.57 -11.03
CA SER A 71 -5.59 -3.81 -12.20
C SER A 71 -5.78 -2.31 -11.98
N GLN A 72 -5.07 -1.48 -12.76
CA GLN A 72 -5.21 -0.03 -12.70
C GLN A 72 -6.67 0.42 -12.90
N GLU A 73 -7.39 -0.21 -13.84
CA GLU A 73 -8.78 0.13 -14.13
C GLU A 73 -9.74 -0.29 -13.00
N GLN A 74 -9.50 -1.46 -12.39
CA GLN A 74 -10.24 -1.89 -11.19
C GLN A 74 -9.99 -0.95 -10.00
N ALA A 75 -8.74 -0.57 -9.78
CA ALA A 75 -8.34 0.36 -8.73
C ALA A 75 -9.01 1.73 -8.91
N LYS A 76 -8.93 2.31 -10.12
CA LYS A 76 -9.61 3.57 -10.47
C LYS A 76 -11.11 3.50 -10.19
N THR A 77 -11.79 2.47 -10.72
CA THR A 77 -13.24 2.30 -10.59
C THR A 77 -13.65 2.22 -9.12
N THR A 78 -12.96 1.37 -8.36
CA THR A 78 -13.23 1.14 -6.95
C THR A 78 -12.97 2.40 -6.12
N CYS A 79 -11.84 3.06 -6.33
CA CYS A 79 -11.44 4.21 -5.53
C CYS A 79 -12.28 5.45 -5.86
N LYS A 80 -12.67 5.67 -7.12
CA LYS A 80 -13.63 6.73 -7.47
C LYS A 80 -14.97 6.52 -6.76
N ALA A 81 -15.50 5.30 -6.77
CA ALA A 81 -16.75 5.00 -6.07
C ALA A 81 -16.63 5.21 -4.54
N ARG A 82 -15.52 4.77 -3.93
CA ARG A 82 -15.26 4.99 -2.50
C ARG A 82 -15.11 6.47 -2.14
N THR A 83 -14.43 7.25 -2.98
CA THR A 83 -14.26 8.70 -2.79
C THR A 83 -15.60 9.42 -2.93
N ALA A 84 -16.37 9.14 -3.98
CA ALA A 84 -17.70 9.72 -4.16
C ALA A 84 -18.61 9.47 -2.95
N LYS A 85 -18.62 8.22 -2.45
CA LYS A 85 -19.36 7.86 -1.23
C LYS A 85 -18.86 8.60 0.02
N LYS A 86 -17.54 8.74 0.21
CA LYS A 86 -16.97 9.40 1.39
C LYS A 86 -17.22 10.91 1.41
N TYR A 87 -17.19 11.55 0.24
CA TYR A 87 -17.27 13.00 0.08
C TYR A 87 -18.63 13.50 -0.42
N ASN A 88 -19.61 12.61 -0.64
CA ASN A 88 -20.94 12.91 -1.16
C ASN A 88 -20.91 13.67 -2.50
N LEU A 89 -20.15 13.13 -3.47
CA LEU A 89 -19.99 13.66 -4.83
C LEU A 89 -20.93 12.99 -5.83
#